data_AF-A0A942WQP1-F1
#
_entry.id   AF-A0A942WQP1-F1
#
_cell.length_a   1.000
_cell.length_b   1.000
_cell.length_c   1.000
_cell.angle_alpha   90.00
_cell.angle_beta   90.00
_cell.angle_gamma   90.00
#
_symmetry.space_group_name_H-M   'P 1'
#
loop_
_entity.id
_entity.type
_entity.pdbx_description
1 polymer ?
#
loop_
_entity_poly.entity_id
_entity_poly.type
_entity_poly.pdbx_seq_one_letter_code
_entity_poly.pdbx_strand_id
1 'polypeptide(L)'
;MCKCRKYESYKIMVRFKNGEIKKKEIRKYIPAIEYYRQVKKENCNRSCIVEMFGITQDGQVNFMFGKRFEEQIKDFQLEAKKYAETDTYDILKVIEENIKLLTKREKYLTSKLNVINKMEDVILHQIEHFDLSENQDDIAKKIKFDELVNVRKERRYIKTELFKLGIIKDSVELPVKSVDFAIRRISGVDKGVNEKVKYLDNDVLEEKKIFKEKSYDNLIQRDLIVERLKNKYGVVIVDDAKAKIYAYNKANTGKVV
;
A
#
# COMPACT_ATOMS: atom_id res chain seq x y z
N MET A 1 -4.80 -42.91 -42.75
CA MET A 1 -3.65 -42.10 -42.27
C MET A 1 -3.77 -41.91 -40.76
N CYS A 2 -2.90 -42.54 -39.98
CA CYS A 2 -2.93 -42.45 -38.52
C CYS A 2 -2.44 -41.05 -38.10
N LYS A 3 -3.24 -40.31 -37.30
CA LYS A 3 -2.78 -39.04 -36.70
C LYS A 3 -1.68 -39.36 -35.70
N CYS A 4 -0.41 -39.35 -36.13
CA CYS A 4 0.72 -39.50 -35.24
C CYS A 4 0.65 -38.41 -34.17
N ARG A 5 0.69 -38.81 -32.90
CA ARG A 5 0.77 -37.86 -31.78
C ARG A 5 2.09 -37.11 -31.89
N LYS A 6 2.02 -35.77 -31.88
CA LYS A 6 3.19 -34.89 -31.94
C LYS A 6 4.16 -35.10 -30.76
N TYR A 7 3.64 -35.52 -29.60
CA TYR A 7 4.42 -35.75 -28.38
C TYR A 7 4.13 -37.14 -27.81
N GLU A 8 5.19 -37.82 -27.36
CA GLU A 8 5.15 -39.10 -26.65
C GLU A 8 4.81 -38.93 -25.17
N SER A 9 5.36 -37.89 -24.55
CA SER A 9 5.09 -37.55 -23.15
C SER A 9 5.13 -36.05 -22.89
N TYR A 10 4.73 -35.65 -21.69
CA TYR A 10 4.65 -34.27 -21.26
C TYR A 10 5.32 -34.13 -19.89
N LYS A 11 6.18 -33.12 -19.75
CA LYS A 11 6.92 -32.84 -18.52
C LYS A 11 6.44 -31.53 -17.91
N ILE A 12 5.92 -31.59 -16.69
CA ILE A 12 5.55 -30.42 -15.89
C ILE A 12 6.69 -30.13 -14.92
N MET A 13 7.20 -28.90 -14.90
CA MET A 13 8.24 -28.44 -13.98
C MET A 13 7.75 -27.25 -13.15
N VAL A 14 8.08 -27.25 -11.87
CA VAL A 14 7.92 -26.11 -10.95
C VAL A 14 9.30 -25.70 -10.50
N ARG A 15 9.71 -24.49 -10.86
CA ARG A 15 10.99 -23.89 -10.47
C ARG A 15 10.74 -22.86 -9.38
N PHE A 16 11.22 -23.10 -8.18
CA PHE A 16 11.08 -22.19 -7.05
C PHE A 16 12.26 -21.21 -6.99
N LYS A 17 12.07 -20.05 -6.35
CA LYS A 17 13.12 -19.02 -6.21
C LYS A 17 14.34 -19.51 -5.43
N ASN A 18 14.16 -20.47 -4.52
CA ASN A 18 15.25 -21.11 -3.76
C ASN A 18 16.10 -22.08 -4.61
N GLY A 19 15.82 -22.24 -5.91
CA GLY A 19 16.52 -23.16 -6.80
C GLY A 19 15.97 -24.58 -6.79
N GLU A 20 14.99 -24.90 -5.93
CA GLU A 20 14.33 -26.21 -5.93
C GLU A 20 13.52 -26.40 -7.21
N ILE A 21 13.64 -27.60 -7.82
CA ILE A 21 12.91 -27.96 -9.04
C ILE A 21 12.11 -29.23 -8.77
N LYS A 22 10.79 -29.12 -8.80
CA LYS A 22 9.89 -30.29 -8.83
C LYS A 22 9.50 -30.60 -10.26
N LYS A 23 9.61 -31.86 -10.67
CA LYS A 23 9.26 -32.29 -12.04
C LYS A 23 8.43 -33.56 -12.02
N LYS A 24 7.46 -33.66 -12.94
CA LYS A 24 6.66 -34.87 -13.17
C LYS A 24 6.42 -35.06 -14.66
N GLU A 25 6.57 -36.30 -15.13
CA GLU A 25 6.33 -36.67 -16.52
C GLU A 25 5.07 -37.52 -16.65
N ILE A 26 4.25 -37.23 -17.67
CA ILE A 26 2.94 -37.83 -17.90
C ILE A 26 2.80 -38.11 -19.41
N ARG A 27 2.48 -39.36 -19.79
CA ARG A 27 2.41 -39.77 -21.21
C ARG A 27 1.23 -39.19 -21.99
N LYS A 28 0.07 -39.04 -21.36
CA LYS A 28 -1.16 -38.60 -22.04
C LYS A 28 -1.39 -37.10 -21.83
N TYR A 29 -1.81 -36.40 -22.88
CA TYR A 29 -2.05 -34.96 -22.85
C TYR A 29 -3.12 -34.54 -21.83
N ILE A 30 -4.28 -35.21 -21.82
CA ILE A 30 -5.41 -34.84 -20.94
C ILE A 30 -5.01 -34.90 -19.44
N PRO A 31 -4.43 -36.01 -18.93
CA PRO A 31 -3.92 -36.02 -17.56
C PRO A 31 -2.81 -35.00 -17.31
N ALA A 32 -1.97 -34.70 -18.30
CA ALA A 32 -0.89 -33.73 -18.16
C ALA A 32 -1.41 -32.30 -18.00
N ILE A 33 -2.42 -31.90 -18.79
CA ILE A 33 -3.03 -30.56 -18.68
C ILE A 33 -3.83 -30.42 -17.37
N GLU A 34 -4.50 -31.47 -16.91
CA GLU A 34 -5.20 -31.48 -15.62
C GLU A 34 -4.21 -31.31 -14.46
N TYR A 35 -3.13 -32.09 -14.46
CA TYR A 35 -2.07 -31.96 -13.47
C TYR A 35 -1.41 -30.59 -13.51
N TYR A 36 -1.12 -30.04 -14.71
CA TYR A 36 -0.61 -28.68 -14.85
C TYR A 36 -1.53 -27.65 -14.21
N ARG A 37 -2.85 -27.72 -14.44
CA ARG A 37 -3.85 -26.82 -13.83
C ARG A 37 -3.87 -26.94 -12.32
N GLN A 38 -3.77 -28.16 -11.79
CA GLN A 38 -3.69 -28.41 -10.36
C GLN A 38 -2.43 -27.78 -9.75
N VAL A 39 -1.25 -28.10 -10.29
CA VAL A 39 0.04 -27.55 -9.82
C VAL A 39 0.06 -26.02 -9.91
N LYS A 40 -0.51 -25.46 -10.97
CA LYS A 40 -0.65 -24.01 -11.15
C LYS A 40 -1.52 -23.38 -10.04
N LYS A 41 -2.60 -24.05 -9.63
CA LYS A 41 -3.47 -23.60 -8.53
C LYS A 41 -2.79 -23.74 -7.17
N GLU A 42 -2.05 -24.83 -6.95
CA GLU A 42 -1.34 -25.08 -5.69
C GLU A 42 -0.15 -24.12 -5.46
N ASN A 43 0.41 -23.55 -6.53
CA ASN A 43 1.59 -22.70 -6.45
C ASN A 43 1.33 -21.24 -6.85
N CYS A 44 0.06 -20.81 -6.97
CA CYS A 44 -0.28 -19.48 -7.47
C CYS A 44 0.19 -18.31 -6.58
N ASN A 45 0.46 -18.58 -5.31
CA ASN A 45 0.87 -17.58 -4.32
C ASN A 45 2.33 -17.78 -3.86
N ARG A 46 3.10 -18.62 -4.55
CA ARG A 46 4.53 -18.85 -4.29
C ARG A 46 5.36 -18.20 -5.39
N SER A 47 6.52 -17.66 -5.04
CA SER A 47 7.49 -17.19 -6.05
C SER A 47 8.06 -18.39 -6.83
N CYS A 48 7.44 -18.73 -7.94
CA CYS A 48 7.80 -19.88 -8.75
C CYS A 48 7.42 -19.72 -10.22
N ILE A 49 7.95 -20.59 -11.06
CA ILE A 49 7.60 -20.71 -12.47
C ILE A 49 7.07 -22.13 -12.69
N VAL A 50 5.84 -22.24 -13.17
CA VAL A 50 5.21 -23.53 -13.53
C VAL A 50 5.17 -23.64 -15.05
N GLU A 51 5.81 -24.67 -15.60
CA GLU A 51 6.03 -24.84 -17.04
C GLU A 51 5.66 -26.25 -17.49
N MET A 52 5.18 -26.35 -18.73
CA MET A 52 4.87 -27.61 -19.38
C MET A 52 5.65 -27.71 -20.69
N PHE A 53 6.26 -28.88 -20.88
CA PHE A 53 7.03 -29.24 -22.07
C PHE A 53 6.45 -30.50 -22.69
N GLY A 54 6.46 -30.61 -24.01
CA GLY A 54 6.17 -31.83 -24.75
C GLY A 54 7.46 -32.51 -25.19
N ILE A 55 7.56 -33.81 -24.99
CA ILE A 55 8.70 -34.64 -25.38
C ILE A 55 8.27 -35.46 -26.60
N THR A 56 8.97 -35.31 -27.71
CA THR A 56 8.74 -36.06 -28.95
C THR A 56 9.33 -37.47 -28.86
N GLN A 57 9.01 -38.34 -29.83
CA GLN A 57 9.50 -39.72 -29.86
C GLN A 57 11.02 -39.84 -30.02
N ASP A 58 11.65 -38.83 -30.64
CA ASP A 58 13.10 -38.69 -30.77
C ASP A 58 13.74 -37.99 -29.55
N GLY A 59 12.98 -37.75 -28.49
CA GLY A 59 13.46 -37.19 -27.23
C GLY A 59 13.62 -35.66 -27.22
N GLN A 60 13.21 -34.94 -28.27
CA GLN A 60 13.27 -33.48 -28.29
C GLN A 60 12.26 -32.89 -27.30
N VAL A 61 12.73 -31.96 -26.48
CA VAL A 61 11.90 -31.27 -25.47
C VAL A 61 11.47 -29.92 -26.02
N ASN A 62 10.17 -29.76 -26.24
CA ASN A 62 9.57 -28.54 -26.75
C ASN A 62 8.78 -27.83 -25.64
N PHE A 63 9.09 -26.55 -25.39
CA PHE A 63 8.28 -25.71 -24.51
C PHE A 63 6.86 -25.56 -25.08
N MET A 64 5.85 -25.72 -24.23
CA MET A 64 4.46 -25.52 -24.61
C MET A 64 3.92 -24.20 -24.05
N PHE A 65 3.93 -24.07 -22.72
CA PHE A 65 3.47 -22.86 -22.03
C PHE A 65 3.95 -22.87 -20.58
N GLY A 66 4.00 -21.68 -19.98
CA GLY A 66 4.39 -21.49 -18.59
C GLY A 66 3.69 -20.29 -17.97
N LYS A 67 3.61 -20.28 -16.64
CA LYS A 67 3.17 -19.13 -15.86
C LYS A 67 4.15 -18.87 -14.73
N ARG A 68 4.59 -17.62 -14.63
CA ARG A 68 5.33 -17.10 -13.48
C ARG A 68 4.35 -16.63 -12.42
N PHE A 69 4.65 -16.94 -11.18
CA PHE A 69 3.95 -16.48 -9.99
C PHE A 69 4.91 -15.71 -9.10
N GLU A 70 4.39 -14.65 -8.50
CA GLU A 70 5.10 -13.81 -7.55
C GLU A 70 4.42 -13.95 -6.19
N GLU A 71 5.21 -13.85 -5.12
CA GLU A 71 4.79 -14.13 -3.76
C GLU A 71 3.96 -12.97 -3.20
N GLN A 72 2.64 -13.00 -3.41
CA GLN A 72 1.71 -11.95 -2.96
C GLN A 72 1.66 -11.78 -1.43
N ILE A 73 2.10 -12.79 -0.68
CA ILE A 73 2.08 -12.79 0.79
C ILE A 73 3.04 -11.74 1.36
N LYS A 74 4.21 -11.53 0.74
CA LYS A 74 5.20 -10.58 1.26
C LYS A 74 4.69 -9.15 1.24
N ASP A 75 4.02 -8.75 0.17
CA ASP A 75 3.54 -7.37 0.02
C ASP A 75 2.45 -7.04 1.06
N PHE A 76 1.51 -7.96 1.24
CA PHE A 76 0.43 -7.80 2.22
C PHE A 76 0.93 -7.85 3.67
N GLN A 77 1.88 -8.73 3.99
CA GLN A 77 2.52 -8.77 5.32
C GLN A 77 3.35 -7.51 5.59
N LEU A 78 4.02 -6.97 4.57
CA LEU A 78 4.80 -5.74 4.70
C LEU A 78 3.91 -4.53 5.01
N GLU A 79 2.75 -4.45 4.37
CA GLU A 79 1.74 -3.42 4.66
C GLU A 79 1.17 -3.58 6.08
N ALA A 80 0.78 -4.81 6.45
CA ALA A 80 0.28 -5.11 7.79
C ALA A 80 1.30 -4.79 8.90
N LYS A 81 2.58 -5.10 8.68
CA LYS A 81 3.67 -4.75 9.60
C LYS A 81 3.79 -3.25 9.77
N LYS A 82 3.69 -2.48 8.69
CA LYS A 82 3.71 -1.02 8.77
C LYS A 82 2.62 -0.50 9.71
N TYR A 83 1.38 -0.98 9.59
CA TYR A 83 0.30 -0.55 10.49
C TYR A 83 0.53 -0.99 11.95
N ALA A 84 1.07 -2.19 12.17
CA ALA A 84 1.25 -2.76 13.50
C ALA A 84 2.46 -2.16 14.26
N GLU A 85 3.52 -1.80 13.55
CA GLU A 85 4.80 -1.37 14.12
C GLU A 85 4.95 0.16 14.13
N THR A 86 4.14 0.90 13.36
CA THR A 86 4.20 2.37 13.40
C THR A 86 3.55 2.88 14.68
N ASP A 87 4.32 3.58 15.50
CA ASP A 87 3.81 4.19 16.71
C ASP A 87 2.79 5.30 16.39
N THR A 88 1.74 5.40 17.18
CA THR A 88 0.69 6.42 16.97
C THR A 88 1.26 7.85 17.11
N TYR A 89 2.25 8.04 17.98
CA TYR A 89 2.96 9.31 18.14
C TYR A 89 3.70 9.72 16.86
N ASP A 90 4.33 8.77 16.17
CA ASP A 90 5.05 9.05 14.92
C ASP A 90 4.10 9.51 13.82
N ILE A 91 2.91 8.90 13.72
CA ILE A 91 1.85 9.33 12.80
C ILE A 91 1.43 10.77 13.10
N LEU A 92 1.21 11.09 14.38
CA LEU A 92 0.81 12.44 14.80
C LEU A 92 1.89 13.48 14.50
N LYS A 93 3.16 13.15 14.70
CA LYS A 93 4.28 14.04 14.39
C LYS A 93 4.36 14.36 12.90
N VAL A 94 4.18 13.36 12.03
CA VAL A 94 4.13 13.59 10.57
C VAL A 94 2.97 14.50 10.19
N ILE A 95 1.80 14.32 10.81
CA ILE A 95 0.65 15.21 10.60
C ILE A 95 1.00 16.63 11.04
N GLU A 96 1.55 16.82 12.24
CA GLU A 96 1.95 18.12 12.78
C GLU A 96 2.95 18.85 11.88
N GLU A 97 3.99 18.15 11.41
CA GLU A 97 5.00 18.71 10.51
C GLU A 97 4.40 19.16 9.18
N ASN A 98 3.49 18.36 8.61
CA ASN A 98 2.78 18.72 7.38
C ASN A 98 1.87 19.95 7.58
N ILE A 99 1.17 20.05 8.71
CA ILE A 99 0.35 21.22 9.04
C ILE A 99 1.23 22.48 9.17
N LYS A 100 2.38 22.38 9.84
CA LYS A 100 3.35 23.48 9.94
C LYS A 100 3.86 23.90 8.57
N LEU A 101 4.14 22.95 7.69
CA LEU A 101 4.59 23.21 6.32
C LEU A 101 3.52 23.96 5.52
N LEU A 102 2.27 23.50 5.57
CA LEU A 102 1.13 24.16 4.90
C LEU A 102 0.93 25.60 5.40
N THR A 103 1.00 25.80 6.72
CA THR A 103 0.88 27.13 7.34
C THR A 103 2.01 28.08 6.90
N LYS A 104 3.26 27.58 6.85
CA LYS A 104 4.39 28.38 6.35
C LYS A 104 4.25 28.70 4.86
N ARG A 105 3.76 27.75 4.07
CA ARG A 105 3.51 27.93 2.62
C ARG A 105 2.44 28.99 2.38
N GLU A 106 1.34 28.99 3.12
CA GLU A 106 0.29 30.01 3.05
C GLU A 106 0.85 31.42 3.28
N LYS A 107 1.63 31.60 4.36
CA LYS A 107 2.30 32.87 4.68
C LYS A 107 3.23 33.32 3.55
N TYR A 108 4.07 32.42 3.06
CA TYR A 108 4.98 32.71 1.95
C TYR A 108 4.24 33.15 0.68
N LEU A 109 3.21 32.39 0.27
CA LEU A 109 2.43 32.70 -0.93
C LEU A 109 1.65 34.01 -0.80
N THR A 110 1.13 34.32 0.38
CA THR A 110 0.45 35.59 0.66
C THR A 110 1.41 36.77 0.53
N SER A 111 2.58 36.71 1.17
CA SER A 111 3.61 37.74 1.04
C SER A 111 4.07 37.90 -0.40
N LYS A 112 4.28 36.78 -1.11
CA LYS A 112 4.67 36.79 -2.52
C LYS A 112 3.60 37.40 -3.42
N LEU A 113 2.32 37.13 -3.16
CA LEU A 113 1.21 37.73 -3.89
C LEU A 113 1.21 39.26 -3.75
N ASN A 114 1.49 39.79 -2.55
CA ASN A 114 1.59 41.23 -2.31
C ASN A 114 2.71 41.87 -3.12
N VAL A 115 3.89 41.23 -3.16
CA VAL A 115 5.01 41.67 -4.01
C VAL A 115 4.63 41.67 -5.48
N ILE A 116 4.03 40.59 -5.96
CA ILE A 116 3.62 40.46 -7.36
C ILE A 116 2.55 41.50 -7.75
N ASN A 117 1.57 41.77 -6.89
CA ASN A 117 0.61 42.85 -7.13
C ASN A 117 1.34 44.19 -7.27
N LYS A 118 2.32 44.49 -6.40
CA LYS A 118 3.08 45.73 -6.50
C LYS A 118 3.94 45.79 -7.77
N MET A 119 4.51 44.66 -8.20
CA MET A 119 5.24 44.57 -9.47
C MET A 119 4.31 44.82 -10.66
N GLU A 120 3.10 44.26 -10.65
CA GLU A 120 2.08 44.50 -11.67
C GLU A 120 1.75 46.00 -11.75
N ASP A 121 1.51 46.66 -10.61
CA ASP A 121 1.23 48.10 -10.55
C ASP A 121 2.38 48.95 -11.13
N VAL A 122 3.63 48.60 -10.79
CA VAL A 122 4.81 49.32 -11.30
C VAL A 122 4.93 49.16 -12.82
N ILE A 123 4.75 47.95 -13.35
CA ILE A 123 4.84 47.70 -14.79
C ILE A 123 3.70 48.42 -15.53
N LEU A 124 2.47 48.39 -14.98
CA LEU A 124 1.34 49.12 -15.54
C LEU A 124 1.64 50.62 -15.59
N HIS A 125 2.17 51.19 -14.51
CA HIS A 125 2.54 52.60 -14.48
C HIS A 125 3.64 52.93 -15.51
N GLN A 126 4.63 52.06 -15.69
CA GLN A 126 5.65 52.22 -16.73
C GLN A 126 5.05 52.21 -18.14
N ILE A 127 4.03 51.37 -18.37
CA ILE A 127 3.31 51.30 -19.65
C ILE A 127 2.48 52.56 -19.89
N GLU A 128 1.86 53.14 -18.86
CA GLU A 128 1.08 54.39 -18.95
C GLU A 128 1.93 55.59 -19.41
N HIS A 129 3.22 55.60 -19.08
CA HIS A 129 4.17 56.64 -19.50
C HIS A 129 4.70 56.48 -20.93
N PHE A 130 4.27 55.45 -21.65
CA PHE A 130 4.61 55.34 -23.07
C PHE A 130 3.89 56.43 -23.86
N ASP A 131 4.66 57.33 -24.46
CA ASP A 131 4.11 58.33 -25.36
C ASP A 131 3.48 57.63 -26.58
N LEU A 132 2.18 57.87 -26.76
CA LEU A 132 1.38 57.33 -27.87
C LEU A 132 1.56 58.15 -29.15
N SER A 133 2.19 59.32 -29.06
CA SER A 133 2.34 60.28 -30.17
C SER A 133 3.66 60.18 -30.92
N GLU A 134 4.68 59.53 -30.34
CA GLU A 134 5.97 59.28 -31.00
C GLU A 134 6.16 57.79 -31.29
N ASN A 135 6.73 57.48 -32.46
CA ASN A 135 7.24 56.15 -32.85
C ASN A 135 8.48 55.75 -32.01
N GLN A 136 8.41 55.92 -30.68
CA GLN A 136 9.46 55.47 -29.77
C GLN A 136 9.30 53.98 -29.48
N ASP A 137 10.34 53.26 -29.92
CA ASP A 137 10.85 51.96 -29.50
C ASP A 137 9.83 50.85 -29.18
N ASP A 138 9.19 50.32 -30.22
CA ASP A 138 8.28 49.17 -30.16
C ASP A 138 8.90 47.94 -29.45
N ILE A 139 10.23 47.81 -29.46
CA ILE A 139 10.94 46.74 -28.77
C ILE A 139 10.83 46.92 -27.25
N ALA A 140 11.07 48.14 -26.73
CA ALA A 140 10.95 48.43 -25.30
C ALA A 140 9.50 48.25 -24.80
N LYS A 141 8.52 48.66 -25.61
CA LYS A 141 7.09 48.44 -25.32
C LYS A 141 6.78 46.95 -25.21
N LYS A 142 7.20 46.16 -26.21
CA LYS A 142 7.00 44.70 -26.22
C LYS A 142 7.62 44.01 -25.00
N ILE A 143 8.84 44.39 -24.62
CA ILE A 143 9.50 43.84 -23.42
C ILE A 143 8.65 44.06 -22.17
N LYS A 144 8.09 45.26 -21.98
CA LYS A 144 7.23 45.56 -20.82
C LYS A 144 5.90 44.82 -20.83
N PHE A 145 5.29 44.61 -21.99
CA PHE A 145 4.11 43.76 -22.10
C PHE A 145 4.43 42.28 -21.79
N ASP A 146 5.57 41.76 -22.24
CA ASP A 146 6.01 40.40 -21.93
C ASP A 146 6.29 40.22 -20.42
N GLU A 147 6.94 41.21 -19.78
CA GLU A 147 7.10 41.27 -18.32
C GLU A 147 5.73 41.23 -17.60
N LEU A 148 4.78 42.07 -18.03
CA LEU A 148 3.42 42.10 -17.46
C LEU A 148 2.71 40.75 -17.58
N VAL A 149 2.81 40.10 -18.75
CA VAL A 149 2.22 38.78 -18.98
C VAL A 149 2.81 37.74 -18.03
N ASN A 150 4.12 37.76 -17.81
CA ASN A 150 4.80 36.82 -16.91
C ASN A 150 4.39 37.05 -15.46
N VAL A 151 4.38 38.31 -14.99
CA VAL A 151 3.91 38.69 -13.65
C VAL A 151 2.45 38.24 -13.43
N ARG A 152 1.57 38.44 -14.42
CA ARG A 152 0.17 37.99 -14.35
C ARG A 152 0.00 36.48 -14.37
N LYS A 153 0.85 35.73 -15.09
CA LYS A 153 0.86 34.25 -15.05
C LYS A 153 1.26 33.77 -13.65
N GLU A 154 2.31 34.34 -13.08
CA GLU A 154 2.77 33.99 -11.75
C GLU A 154 1.73 34.35 -10.67
N ARG A 155 1.11 35.53 -10.77
CA ARG A 155 -0.01 35.96 -9.91
C ARG A 155 -1.15 34.96 -9.92
N ARG A 156 -1.58 34.50 -11.11
CA ARG A 156 -2.64 33.49 -11.25
C ARG A 156 -2.26 32.18 -10.59
N TYR A 157 -1.02 31.71 -10.81
CA TYR A 157 -0.53 30.50 -10.15
C TYR A 157 -0.60 30.61 -8.62
N ILE A 158 -0.11 31.71 -8.04
CA ILE A 158 -0.14 31.91 -6.58
C ILE A 158 -1.58 31.93 -6.05
N LYS A 159 -2.50 32.63 -6.72
CA LYS A 159 -3.93 32.64 -6.34
C LYS A 159 -4.53 31.23 -6.36
N THR A 160 -4.22 30.43 -7.38
CA THR A 160 -4.67 29.04 -7.46
C THR A 160 -4.11 28.19 -6.32
N GLU A 161 -2.84 28.36 -5.96
CA GLU A 161 -2.23 27.62 -4.84
C GLU A 161 -2.82 28.04 -3.49
N LEU A 162 -3.06 29.34 -3.27
CA LEU A 162 -3.76 29.82 -2.08
C LEU A 162 -5.19 29.29 -1.98
N PHE A 163 -5.90 29.21 -3.10
CA PHE A 163 -7.24 28.63 -3.15
C PHE A 163 -7.24 27.14 -2.76
N LYS A 164 -6.28 26.35 -3.27
CA LYS A 164 -6.10 24.95 -2.86
C LYS A 164 -5.82 24.82 -1.36
N LEU A 165 -4.97 25.69 -0.80
CA LEU A 165 -4.68 25.71 0.63
C LEU A 165 -5.93 26.06 1.45
N GLY A 166 -6.76 26.98 0.97
CA GLY A 166 -8.07 27.29 1.57
C GLY A 166 -8.97 26.07 1.65
N ILE A 167 -9.13 25.33 0.54
CA ILE A 167 -9.93 24.09 0.52
C ILE A 167 -9.41 23.08 1.54
N ILE A 168 -8.09 22.88 1.61
CA ILE A 168 -7.48 21.93 2.55
C ILE A 168 -7.79 22.34 4.00
N LYS A 169 -7.73 23.64 4.30
CA LYS A 169 -7.98 24.20 5.63
C LYS A 169 -9.45 24.16 6.04
N ASP A 170 -10.37 24.28 5.09
CA ASP A 170 -11.80 24.18 5.33
C ASP A 170 -12.26 22.72 5.47
N SER A 171 -11.61 21.80 4.74
CA SER A 171 -11.99 20.37 4.70
C SER A 171 -11.32 19.54 5.79
N VAL A 172 -10.08 19.87 6.13
CA VAL A 172 -9.38 19.32 7.28
C VAL A 172 -9.59 20.36 8.35
N GLU A 173 -10.46 20.13 9.33
CA GLU A 173 -10.46 20.96 10.53
C GLU A 173 -9.02 20.95 11.05
N LEU A 174 -8.28 22.03 10.81
CA LEU A 174 -6.87 22.18 11.16
C LEU A 174 -6.75 23.01 12.44
N PRO A 175 -7.24 22.60 13.63
CA PRO A 175 -6.75 23.18 14.84
C PRO A 175 -5.34 22.62 15.05
N VAL A 176 -4.33 23.41 14.71
CA VAL A 176 -2.95 23.22 15.22
C VAL A 176 -2.98 22.97 16.75
N LYS A 177 -3.99 23.53 17.45
CA LYS A 177 -4.24 23.33 18.88
C LYS A 177 -4.77 21.93 19.27
N SER A 178 -5.40 21.16 18.38
CA SER A 178 -5.95 19.83 18.72
C SER A 178 -4.90 18.73 18.64
N VAL A 179 -3.93 18.85 17.72
CA VAL A 179 -2.82 17.89 17.59
C VAL A 179 -1.82 18.06 18.75
N ASP A 180 -1.43 19.29 19.09
CA ASP A 180 -0.59 19.57 20.27
C ASP A 180 -1.26 19.09 21.57
N PHE A 181 -2.58 19.23 21.68
CA PHE A 181 -3.35 18.75 22.82
C PHE A 181 -3.42 17.22 22.87
N ALA A 182 -3.61 16.55 21.72
CA ALA A 182 -3.60 15.10 21.61
C ALA A 182 -2.21 14.52 21.94
N ILE A 183 -1.14 15.11 21.42
CA ILE A 183 0.25 14.73 21.73
C ILE A 183 0.50 14.83 23.25
N ARG A 184 0.12 15.95 23.89
CA ARG A 184 0.28 16.11 25.34
C ARG A 184 -0.52 15.10 26.14
N ARG A 185 -1.76 14.76 25.72
CA ARG A 185 -2.56 13.74 26.39
C ARG A 185 -1.97 12.34 26.23
N ILE A 186 -1.55 11.95 25.02
CA ILE A 186 -0.98 10.63 24.72
C ILE A 186 0.34 10.43 25.47
N SER A 187 1.21 11.45 25.50
CA SER A 187 2.45 11.41 26.30
C SER A 187 2.22 11.23 27.81
N GLY A 188 1.00 11.48 28.30
CA GLY A 188 0.58 11.21 29.68
C GLY A 188 0.05 9.79 29.92
N VAL A 189 -0.31 9.04 28.87
CA VAL A 189 -0.88 7.68 28.95
C VAL A 189 0.20 6.63 29.21
N ASP A 190 1.47 6.89 28.84
CA ASP A 190 2.61 5.99 29.08
C ASP A 190 2.99 5.80 30.55
N LYS A 191 2.28 6.45 31.48
CA LYS A 191 2.46 6.25 32.92
C LYS A 191 1.44 5.28 33.48
N GLY A 192 1.71 3.99 33.32
CA GLY A 192 1.15 2.99 34.23
C GLY A 192 0.82 1.65 33.57
N VAL A 193 1.81 0.80 33.40
CA VAL A 193 1.59 -0.64 33.33
C VAL A 193 2.19 -1.25 34.58
N ASN A 194 1.34 -1.48 35.59
CA ASN A 194 1.70 -2.20 36.81
C ASN A 194 1.65 -3.71 36.51
N GLU A 195 2.81 -4.36 36.50
CA GLU A 195 2.97 -5.80 36.35
C GLU A 195 2.61 -6.51 37.66
N LYS A 196 1.36 -6.99 37.76
CA LYS A 196 1.00 -8.11 38.64
C LYS A 196 0.04 -9.02 37.90
N VAL A 197 0.57 -9.95 37.12
CA VAL A 197 -0.22 -10.98 36.44
C VAL A 197 0.27 -12.35 36.88
N LYS A 198 -0.64 -13.18 37.38
CA LYS A 198 -0.38 -14.60 37.65
C LYS A 198 -0.40 -15.37 36.32
N TYR A 199 0.57 -16.27 36.16
CA TYR A 199 0.67 -17.13 34.98
C TYR A 199 -0.51 -18.13 34.93
N LEU A 200 -1.10 -18.28 33.75
CA LEU A 200 -2.07 -19.32 33.42
C LEU A 200 -1.38 -20.36 32.54
N ASP A 201 -1.53 -21.64 32.86
CA ASP A 201 -0.92 -22.72 32.07
C ASP A 201 -1.61 -22.92 30.71
N ASN A 202 -0.81 -23.25 29.70
CA ASN A 202 -1.27 -23.46 28.32
C ASN A 202 -2.26 -24.62 28.17
N ASP A 203 -2.13 -25.66 28.99
CA ASP A 203 -3.02 -26.82 28.97
C ASP A 203 -4.45 -26.43 29.39
N VAL A 204 -4.56 -25.54 30.38
CA VAL A 204 -5.84 -24.98 30.84
C VAL A 204 -6.48 -24.09 29.77
N LEU A 205 -5.67 -23.39 28.96
CA LEU A 205 -6.16 -22.55 27.87
C LEU A 205 -6.77 -23.38 26.72
N GLU A 206 -6.15 -24.49 26.35
CA GLU A 206 -6.67 -25.39 25.31
C GLU A 206 -7.87 -26.20 25.77
N GLU A 207 -7.83 -26.79 26.98
CA GLU A 207 -8.95 -27.58 27.52
C GLU A 207 -10.22 -26.75 27.66
N LYS A 208 -10.09 -25.52 28.18
CA LYS A 208 -11.23 -24.61 28.38
C LYS A 208 -11.57 -23.80 27.12
N LYS A 209 -10.87 -24.02 26.00
CA LYS A 209 -11.02 -23.26 24.74
C LYS A 209 -10.99 -21.74 24.97
N ILE A 210 -10.12 -21.29 25.87
CA ILE A 210 -10.02 -19.88 26.25
C ILE A 210 -9.28 -19.12 25.15
N PHE A 211 -8.17 -19.67 24.67
CA PHE A 211 -7.31 -19.03 23.68
C PHE A 211 -6.55 -20.09 22.85
N LYS A 212 -6.36 -19.83 21.57
CA LYS A 212 -5.56 -20.66 20.66
C LYS A 212 -4.85 -19.80 19.62
N GLU A 213 -3.58 -20.11 19.40
CA GLU A 213 -2.73 -19.49 18.40
C GLU A 213 -2.38 -20.50 17.29
N LYS A 214 -2.41 -20.06 16.03
CA LYS A 214 -1.91 -20.84 14.89
C LYS A 214 -1.20 -19.97 13.86
N SER A 215 -0.07 -20.44 13.35
CA SER A 215 0.59 -19.87 12.18
C SER A 215 -0.03 -20.37 10.87
N TYR A 216 0.14 -19.60 9.79
CA TYR A 216 -0.21 -20.00 8.43
C TYR A 216 0.85 -19.58 7.41
N ASP A 217 1.03 -20.39 6.38
CA ASP A 217 2.05 -20.18 5.35
C ASP A 217 1.48 -19.51 4.09
N ASN A 218 0.16 -19.50 3.92
CA ASN A 218 -0.50 -18.89 2.76
C ASN A 218 -1.98 -18.54 3.02
N LEU A 219 -2.56 -17.69 2.15
CA LEU A 219 -3.93 -17.18 2.28
C LEU A 219 -5.00 -18.27 2.24
N ILE A 220 -4.83 -19.33 1.46
CA ILE A 220 -5.80 -20.44 1.40
C ILE A 220 -5.78 -21.21 2.72
N GLN A 221 -4.58 -21.50 3.23
CA GLN A 221 -4.42 -22.14 4.54
C GLN A 221 -4.95 -21.25 5.66
N ARG A 222 -4.73 -19.94 5.59
CA ARG A 222 -5.32 -18.95 6.51
C ARG A 222 -6.84 -19.09 6.52
N ASP A 223 -7.48 -19.02 5.36
CA ASP A 223 -8.94 -19.05 5.24
C ASP A 223 -9.52 -20.37 5.77
N LEU A 224 -8.89 -21.51 5.44
CA LEU A 224 -9.25 -22.82 5.96
C LEU A 224 -9.07 -22.94 7.48
N ILE A 225 -8.02 -22.34 8.05
CA ILE A 225 -7.81 -22.34 9.51
C ILE A 225 -8.85 -21.44 10.19
N VAL A 226 -9.11 -20.24 9.64
CA VAL A 226 -10.13 -19.32 10.15
C VAL A 226 -11.50 -19.99 10.16
N GLU A 227 -11.91 -20.64 9.08
CA GLU A 227 -13.19 -21.35 8.99
C GLU A 227 -13.32 -22.44 10.07
N ARG A 228 -12.28 -23.25 10.27
CA ARG A 228 -12.26 -24.26 11.34
C ARG A 228 -12.32 -23.67 12.74
N LEU A 229 -11.65 -22.53 12.97
CA LEU A 229 -11.60 -21.88 14.28
C LEU A 229 -12.91 -21.16 14.61
N LYS A 230 -13.58 -20.55 13.63
CA LYS A 230 -14.91 -19.93 13.80
C LYS A 230 -15.97 -20.90 14.30
N ASN A 231 -15.85 -22.18 13.94
CA ASN A 231 -16.75 -23.23 14.43
C ASN A 231 -16.53 -23.59 15.92
N LYS A 232 -15.39 -23.22 16.51
CA LYS A 232 -14.97 -23.63 17.86
C LYS A 232 -14.82 -22.47 18.85
N TYR A 233 -14.63 -21.24 18.35
CA TYR A 233 -14.34 -20.05 19.13
C TYR A 233 -15.25 -18.90 18.68
N GLY A 234 -15.72 -18.08 19.63
CA GLY A 234 -16.58 -16.94 19.38
C GLY A 234 -15.86 -15.76 18.72
N VAL A 235 -14.55 -15.63 18.92
CA VAL A 235 -13.74 -14.59 18.27
C VAL A 235 -12.53 -15.22 17.58
N VAL A 236 -12.30 -14.82 16.33
CA VAL A 236 -11.12 -15.21 15.55
C VAL A 236 -10.54 -13.94 14.92
N ILE A 237 -9.30 -13.63 15.25
CA ILE A 237 -8.55 -12.48 14.75
C ILE A 237 -7.39 -13.00 13.91
N VAL A 238 -7.22 -12.40 12.74
CA VAL A 238 -6.07 -12.63 11.86
C VAL A 238 -5.06 -11.52 12.08
N ASP A 239 -3.84 -11.87 12.44
CA ASP A 239 -2.68 -10.98 12.52
C ASP A 239 -1.79 -11.26 11.31
N ASP A 240 -2.04 -10.49 10.26
CA ASP A 240 -1.32 -10.60 9.02
C ASP A 240 0.13 -10.14 9.14
N ALA A 241 0.47 -9.25 10.08
CA ALA A 241 1.84 -8.81 10.31
C ALA A 241 2.74 -9.96 10.81
N LYS A 242 2.20 -10.82 11.67
CA LYS A 242 2.91 -11.97 12.25
C LYS A 242 2.60 -13.31 11.59
N ALA A 243 1.72 -13.35 10.58
CA ALA A 243 1.22 -14.56 9.95
C ALA A 243 0.58 -15.54 10.95
N LYS A 244 -0.20 -14.98 11.90
CA LYS A 244 -0.82 -15.72 13.00
C LYS A 244 -2.32 -15.51 13.03
N ILE A 245 -3.03 -16.52 13.51
CA ILE A 245 -4.46 -16.48 13.79
C ILE A 245 -4.64 -16.75 15.27
N TYR A 246 -5.30 -15.82 15.94
CA TYR A 246 -5.65 -15.93 17.36
C TYR A 246 -7.15 -16.20 17.44
N ALA A 247 -7.54 -17.23 18.18
CA ALA A 247 -8.94 -17.56 18.41
C ALA A 247 -9.19 -17.66 19.91
N TYR A 248 -10.27 -17.06 20.40
CA TYR A 248 -10.59 -17.05 21.83
C TYR A 248 -12.09 -16.97 22.10
N ASN A 249 -12.48 -17.40 23.29
CA ASN A 249 -13.82 -17.21 23.82
C ASN A 249 -13.77 -16.17 24.94
N LYS A 250 -14.62 -15.13 24.87
CA LYS A 250 -14.79 -14.24 26.02
C LYS A 250 -15.35 -15.06 27.17
N ALA A 251 -14.75 -14.94 28.35
CA ALA A 251 -15.12 -15.71 29.54
C ALA A 251 -16.53 -15.33 30.04
N ASN A 252 -17.57 -15.84 29.36
CA ASN A 252 -18.93 -16.05 29.89
C ASN A 252 -19.93 -16.76 28.95
N THR A 253 -19.46 -17.57 27.98
CA THR A 253 -20.37 -18.35 27.12
C THR A 253 -20.41 -19.86 27.43
N GLY A 254 -19.80 -20.27 28.54
CA GLY A 254 -20.03 -21.61 29.09
C GLY A 254 -21.38 -21.65 29.77
N LYS A 255 -22.42 -22.15 29.09
CA LYS A 255 -23.56 -22.75 29.80
C LYS A 255 -22.98 -23.85 30.67
N VAL A 256 -23.09 -23.67 31.98
CA VAL A 256 -23.02 -24.77 32.94
C VAL A 256 -24.11 -25.76 32.50
N VAL A 257 -23.69 -26.94 32.08
CA VAL A 257 -24.55 -28.12 31.95
C VAL A 257 -24.01 -29.14 32.94
#